data_AF-A0A1F5UQP3-F1
#
_entry.id   AF-A0A1F5UQP3-F1
#
_cell.length_a   1.000
_cell.length_b   1.000
_cell.length_c   1.000
_cell.angle_alpha   90.00
_cell.angle_beta   90.00
_cell.angle_gamma   90.00
#
_symmetry.space_group_name_H-M   'P 1'
#
loop_
_entity.id
_entity.type
_entity.pdbx_description
1 polymer ?
#
loop_
_entity_poly.entity_id
_entity_poly.type
_entity_poly.pdbx_seq_one_letter_code
_entity_poly.pdbx_strand_id
1 'polypeptide(L)'
;MRKSAGRVNKGKHYRAELTLPETLGKFLVEFGAESKRSGGYNLPKTEIIRALIRVLMKLNVDVTGVKDEDELVERIMQAIKKK
;
A
#
# COMPACT_ATOMS: atom_id res chain seq x y z
N MET A 1 20.24 17.72 3.32
CA MET A 1 20.52 16.59 2.41
C MET A 1 19.21 15.85 2.13
N ARG A 2 18.48 16.17 1.05
CA ARG A 2 17.26 15.44 0.66
C ARG A 2 17.70 14.18 -0.09
N LYS A 3 17.46 13.00 0.49
CA LYS A 3 17.68 11.72 -0.22
C LYS A 3 16.78 11.75 -1.46
N SER A 4 17.42 11.76 -2.63
CA SER A 4 16.77 11.61 -3.92
C SER A 4 15.86 10.39 -3.87
N ALA A 5 14.58 10.61 -4.13
CA ALA A 5 13.63 9.53 -4.38
C ALA A 5 14.27 8.55 -5.36
N GLY A 6 14.46 7.31 -4.91
CA GLY A 6 15.22 6.30 -5.65
C GLY A 6 14.75 6.26 -7.10
N ARG A 7 15.67 6.51 -8.03
CA ARG A 7 15.44 6.31 -9.46
C ARG A 7 14.93 4.89 -9.65
N VAL A 8 13.66 4.79 -10.04
CA VAL A 8 13.01 3.53 -10.34
C VAL A 8 13.66 3.00 -11.63
N ASN A 9 14.45 1.94 -11.49
CA ASN A 9 15.32 1.39 -12.53
C ASN A 9 14.48 0.71 -13.62
N LYS A 10 14.39 1.34 -14.80
CA LYS A 10 13.45 1.03 -15.92
C LYS A 10 13.46 -0.42 -16.46
N GLY A 11 14.35 -1.30 -15.99
CA GLY A 11 14.56 -2.64 -16.55
C GLY A 11 13.77 -3.79 -15.92
N LYS A 12 13.13 -3.63 -14.75
CA LYS A 12 12.38 -4.72 -14.09
C LYS A 12 11.17 -4.19 -13.32
N HIS A 13 10.10 -3.85 -14.02
CA HIS A 13 8.83 -3.47 -13.40
C HIS A 13 7.72 -4.40 -13.84
N TYR A 14 6.96 -4.89 -12.86
CA TYR A 14 5.68 -5.53 -13.13
C TYR A 14 4.61 -4.43 -13.15
N ARG A 15 3.82 -4.35 -14.22
CA ARG A 15 2.66 -3.47 -14.27
C ARG A 15 1.49 -4.23 -13.65
N ALA A 16 0.96 -3.69 -12.56
CA ALA A 16 -0.28 -4.17 -11.95
C ALA A 16 -1.39 -3.19 -12.33
N GLU A 17 -2.44 -3.71 -12.96
CA GLU A 17 -3.70 -2.99 -13.16
C GLU A 17 -4.59 -3.26 -11.95
N LEU A 18 -5.17 -2.19 -11.39
CA LEU A 18 -5.96 -2.27 -10.17
C LEU A 18 -7.28 -1.54 -10.39
N THR A 19 -8.37 -2.31 -10.33
CA THR A 19 -9.73 -1.78 -10.28
C THR A 19 -10.14 -1.66 -8.82
N LEU A 20 -10.53 -0.45 -8.41
CA LEU A 20 -10.99 -0.19 -7.04
C LEU A 20 -12.43 0.33 -7.09
N PRO A 21 -13.26 -0.03 -6.09
CA PRO A 21 -14.47 0.71 -5.79
C PRO A 21 -14.17 2.20 -5.61
N GLU A 22 -15.13 3.05 -5.99
CA GLU A 22 -14.99 4.51 -5.92
C GLU A 22 -14.60 4.98 -4.51
N THR A 23 -15.15 4.34 -3.48
CA THR A 23 -14.87 4.61 -2.07
C THR A 23 -13.38 4.44 -1.72
N LEU A 24 -12.77 3.32 -2.10
CA LEU A 24 -11.34 3.08 -1.89
C LEU A 24 -10.47 4.01 -2.73
N GLY A 25 -10.91 4.30 -3.96
CA GLY A 25 -10.24 5.25 -4.86
C GLY A 25 -10.16 6.66 -4.28
N LYS A 26 -11.27 7.15 -3.70
CA LYS A 26 -11.38 8.44 -3.00
C LYS A 26 -10.52 8.46 -1.74
N PHE A 27 -10.61 7.42 -0.91
CA PHE A 27 -9.77 7.29 0.28
C PHE A 27 -8.28 7.45 -0.05
N LEU A 28 -7.78 6.78 -1.10
CA LEU A 28 -6.38 6.91 -1.51
C LEU A 28 -6.00 8.33 -1.96
N VAL A 29 -6.91 9.10 -2.56
CA VAL A 29 -6.64 10.51 -2.89
C VAL A 29 -6.49 11.32 -1.61
N GLU A 30 -7.46 11.19 -0.71
CA GLU A 30 -7.55 12.01 0.49
C GLU A 30 -6.41 11.73 1.45
N PHE A 31 -6.08 10.45 1.66
CA PHE A 31 -4.96 10.00 2.48
C PHE A 31 -3.63 10.58 1.98
N GLY A 32 -3.40 10.57 0.67
CA GLY A 32 -2.18 11.13 0.09
C GLY A 32 -2.11 12.66 0.20
N ALA A 33 -3.25 13.33 0.02
CA ALA A 33 -3.37 14.78 0.17
C ALA A 33 -3.20 15.22 1.63
N GLU A 34 -3.65 14.41 2.60
CA GLU A 34 -3.52 14.68 4.02
C GLU A 34 -2.06 14.84 4.45
N SER A 35 -1.17 13.96 3.96
CA SER A 35 0.27 14.08 4.23
C SER A 35 0.84 15.42 3.75
N LYS A 36 0.34 15.97 2.63
CA LYS A 36 0.71 17.31 2.16
C LYS A 36 0.15 18.40 3.07
N ARG A 37 -1.12 18.27 3.48
CA ARG A 37 -1.78 19.26 4.37
C ARG A 37 -1.09 19.37 5.72
N SER A 38 -0.55 18.28 6.25
CA SER A 38 0.18 18.24 7.52
C SER A 38 1.67 18.63 7.42
N GLY A 39 2.11 19.21 6.29
CA GLY A 39 3.47 19.71 6.10
C GLY A 39 4.45 18.74 5.44
N GLY A 40 3.98 17.55 5.05
CA GLY A 40 4.72 16.60 4.23
C GLY A 40 4.59 16.87 2.72
N TYR A 41 4.60 15.81 1.92
CA TYR A 41 4.38 15.88 0.46
C TYR A 41 3.16 15.05 0.07
N ASN A 42 2.61 15.30 -1.12
CA ASN A 42 1.48 14.53 -1.60
C ASN A 42 1.93 13.11 -1.95
N LEU A 43 1.40 12.11 -1.24
CA LEU A 43 1.71 10.71 -1.51
C LEU A 43 0.93 10.24 -2.75
N PRO A 44 1.59 9.90 -3.86
CA PRO A 44 0.91 9.31 -5.01
C PRO A 44 0.33 7.94 -4.64
N LYS A 45 -0.80 7.57 -5.24
CA LYS A 45 -1.46 6.27 -5.04
C LYS A 45 -0.49 5.09 -5.20
N THR A 46 0.39 5.17 -6.19
CA THR A 46 1.40 4.14 -6.47
C THR A 46 2.46 4.01 -5.38
N GLU A 47 2.75 5.07 -4.62
CA GLU A 47 3.64 5.00 -3.45
C GLU A 47 2.94 4.40 -2.25
N ILE A 48 1.68 4.77 -2.01
CA ILE A 48 0.85 4.17 -0.95
C ILE A 48 0.74 2.66 -1.17
N ILE A 49 0.33 2.22 -2.36
CA ILE A 49 0.20 0.79 -2.70
C ILE A 49 1.56 0.06 -2.56
N ARG A 50 2.65 0.65 -3.07
CA ARG A 50 3.99 0.04 -2.91
C ARG A 50 4.42 -0.06 -1.44
N ALA A 51 4.07 0.92 -0.61
CA ALA A 51 4.37 0.88 0.83
C ALA A 51 3.58 -0.24 1.53
N LEU A 52 2.29 -0.39 1.22
CA LEU A 52 1.45 -1.46 1.76
C LEU A 52 1.97 -2.85 1.37
N ILE A 53 2.34 -3.06 0.09
CA ILE A 53 2.93 -4.33 -0.36
C ILE A 53 4.22 -4.65 0.41
N ARG A 54 5.08 -3.65 0.63
CA ARG A 54 6.30 -3.83 1.44
C ARG A 54 6.02 -4.20 2.89
N VAL A 55 4.90 -3.73 3.46
CA VAL A 55 4.45 -4.14 4.80
C VAL A 55 3.98 -5.59 4.77
N LEU A 56 3.15 -5.98 3.80
CA LEU A 56 2.69 -7.36 3.63
C LEU A 56 3.85 -8.36 3.54
N MET A 57 4.89 -8.04 2.78
CA MET A 57 6.11 -8.86 2.69
C MET A 57 6.80 -9.07 4.05
N LYS A 58 6.64 -8.16 5.00
CA LYS A 58 7.27 -8.22 6.33
C LYS A 58 6.38 -8.88 7.39
N LEU A 59 5.09 -9.02 7.13
CA LEU A 59 4.12 -9.56 8.07
C LEU A 59 4.01 -11.08 8.01
N ASN A 60 4.52 -11.72 6.94
CA ASN A 60 4.43 -13.17 6.71
C ASN A 60 3.00 -13.69 6.94
N VAL A 61 2.03 -13.02 6.33
CA VAL A 61 0.60 -13.36 6.45
C VAL A 61 0.36 -14.71 5.80
N ASP A 62 -0.23 -15.64 6.55
CA ASP A 62 -0.65 -16.92 5.99
C ASP A 62 -1.91 -16.73 5.14
N VAL A 63 -1.79 -16.98 3.85
CA VAL A 63 -2.90 -16.87 2.87
C VAL A 63 -3.50 -18.23 2.51
N THR A 64 -3.08 -19.30 3.19
CA THR A 64 -3.56 -20.66 2.90
C THR A 64 -5.07 -20.75 3.14
N GLY A 65 -5.82 -21.09 2.09
CA GLY A 65 -7.26 -21.34 2.17
C GLY A 65 -8.15 -20.11 2.43
N VAL A 66 -7.65 -18.89 2.19
CA VAL A 66 -8.47 -17.66 2.26
C VAL A 66 -9.62 -17.74 1.25
N LYS A 67 -10.84 -17.41 1.69
CA LYS A 67 -12.08 -17.54 0.90
C LYS A 67 -12.56 -16.23 0.29
N ASP A 68 -12.30 -15.11 0.95
CA ASP A 68 -12.75 -13.79 0.52
C ASP A 68 -11.79 -12.67 0.97
N GLU A 69 -12.08 -11.45 0.53
CA GLU A 69 -11.26 -10.26 0.82
C GLU A 69 -11.31 -9.88 2.31
N ASP A 70 -12.45 -10.03 2.96
CA ASP A 70 -12.62 -9.69 4.38
C ASP A 70 -11.77 -10.60 5.27
N GLU A 71 -11.74 -11.91 4.98
CA GLU A 71 -10.87 -12.87 5.66
C GLU A 71 -9.38 -12.50 5.49
N LEU A 72 -8.97 -12.08 4.29
CA LEU A 72 -7.59 -11.62 4.08
C LEU A 72 -7.27 -10.40 4.94
N VAL A 73 -8.18 -9.42 5.00
CA VAL A 73 -8.03 -8.22 5.83
C VAL A 73 -7.88 -8.60 7.30
N GLU A 74 -8.70 -9.51 7.81
CA GLU A 74 -8.60 -9.99 9.19
C GLU A 74 -7.24 -10.65 9.47
N ARG A 75 -6.75 -11.52 8.57
CA ARG A 75 -5.44 -12.17 8.74
C ARG A 75 -4.29 -11.16 8.74
N ILE A 76 -4.35 -10.13 7.88
CA ILE A 76 -3.37 -9.03 7.88
C ILE A 76 -3.39 -8.31 9.22
N MET A 77 -4.58 -7.96 9.72
CA MET A 77 -4.74 -7.27 11.00
C MET A 77 -4.24 -8.11 12.18
N GLN A 78 -4.48 -9.42 12.17
CA GLN A 78 -3.93 -10.34 13.16
C GLN A 78 -2.40 -10.40 13.11
N ALA A 79 -1.81 -10.42 11.90
CA ALA A 79 -0.36 -10.42 11.74
C ALA A 79 0.29 -9.13 12.27
N ILE A 80 -0.38 -7.97 12.13
CA ILE A 80 0.09 -6.69 12.69
C ILE A 80 0.10 -6.75 14.23
N LYS A 81 -0.95 -7.29 14.86
CA LYS A 81 -1.05 -7.36 16.33
C LYS A 81 -0.02 -8.27 17.00
N LYS A 82 0.51 -9.26 16.27
CA LYS A 82 1.49 -10.22 16.77
C LYS A 82 2.93 -9.67 16.81
N LYS A 83 3.15 -8.44 16.32
CA LYS A 83 4.47 -7.85 16.13
C LYS A 83 4.67 -6.63 17.02
#